data_AF-A0A3B9RXK2-F1
#
_entry.id   AF-A0A3B9RXK2-F1
#
_cell.length_a   1.000
_cell.length_b   1.000
_cell.length_c   1.000
_cell.angle_alpha   90.00
_cell.angle_beta   90.00
_cell.angle_gamma   90.00
#
_symmetry.space_group_name_H-M   'P 1'
#
loop_
_entity.id
_entity.type
_entity.pdbx_description
1 polymer ?
#
loop_
_entity_poly.entity_id
_entity_poly.type
_entity_poly.pdbx_seq_one_letter_code
_entity_poly.pdbx_strand_id
1 'polypeptide(L)'
;MNTMSGKVKELIDFIVKEKISNPNAKKGDLSSACCEALSLEKKRSVFFSDHLAVRFSESSGASFSNVVLSLSALKKFDHLPFIVVVVRPKSTEFLIANSTFLKKISHSSKQLRVDNVKGSFLGHDIIREFHGFENKPENFASLFDHHLATPWDENLSRLVEATSNIVPTRKRFEPTPEQMKAILKSPEFSYTVSVSEEFLQVKLELDQLVQTHAEEILQLAKIDNVNVRGNRIEQLLTGGDNRHEIDDMNRQLSSGIELLIEVKTKLLDKSKSSNPKAYNIDKMLEKLSSGYTAFVFLFIGMDIENSIVTSSTISIFDESIIAGTKIQGHWSGRNSRGTTQLTGETMGYIFSESFQETIDVGNSTKFLRGLMESSN
;
A
#
# COMPACT_ATOMS: atom_id res chain seq x y z
N MET A 1 36.93 21.09 -21.01
CA MET A 1 37.08 19.62 -20.82
C MET A 1 36.07 19.18 -19.79
N ASN A 2 35.21 18.22 -20.15
CA ASN A 2 33.91 17.97 -19.54
C ASN A 2 34.04 17.30 -18.14
N THR A 3 34.15 18.10 -17.08
CA THR A 3 34.32 17.66 -15.67
C THR A 3 33.18 16.77 -15.17
N MET A 4 31.99 16.91 -15.75
CA MET A 4 30.82 16.03 -15.54
C MET A 4 31.12 14.55 -15.79
N SER A 5 31.78 14.25 -16.91
CA SER A 5 32.07 12.88 -17.32
C SER A 5 33.04 12.19 -16.36
N GLY A 6 33.98 12.93 -15.77
CA GLY A 6 35.02 12.37 -14.91
C GLY A 6 34.49 11.81 -13.59
N LYS A 7 33.69 12.59 -12.85
CA LYS A 7 33.20 12.19 -11.51
C LYS A 7 32.09 11.14 -11.56
N VAL A 8 31.22 11.23 -12.56
CA VAL A 8 30.20 10.19 -12.78
C VAL A 8 30.85 8.87 -13.20
N LYS A 9 31.88 8.92 -14.05
CA LYS A 9 32.65 7.72 -14.43
C LYS A 9 33.40 7.13 -13.24
N GLU A 10 34.05 7.96 -12.42
CA GLU A 10 34.74 7.52 -11.19
C GLU A 10 33.77 6.79 -10.24
N LEU A 11 32.56 7.32 -10.05
CA LEU A 11 31.49 6.69 -9.28
C LEU A 11 31.13 5.30 -9.82
N ILE A 12 30.90 5.19 -11.13
CA ILE A 12 30.47 3.96 -11.78
C ILE A 12 31.59 2.91 -11.72
N ASP A 13 32.81 3.30 -12.09
CA ASP A 13 33.99 2.43 -12.08
C ASP A 13 34.25 1.88 -10.67
N PHE A 14 34.11 2.72 -9.64
CA PHE A 14 34.24 2.29 -8.24
C PHE A 14 33.17 1.25 -7.87
N ILE A 15 31.88 1.53 -8.11
CA ILE A 15 30.79 0.62 -7.74
C ILE A 15 30.89 -0.72 -8.48
N VAL A 16 31.23 -0.69 -9.78
CA VAL A 16 31.41 -1.90 -10.58
C VAL A 16 32.56 -2.74 -10.01
N LYS A 17 33.70 -2.10 -9.69
CA LYS A 17 34.85 -2.78 -9.07
C LYS A 17 34.46 -3.43 -7.74
N GLU A 18 33.81 -2.69 -6.85
CA GLU A 18 33.37 -3.21 -5.55
C GLU A 18 32.39 -4.38 -5.70
N LYS A 19 31.46 -4.31 -6.64
CA LYS A 19 30.51 -5.40 -6.90
C LYS A 19 31.18 -6.64 -7.49
N ILE A 20 32.22 -6.48 -8.29
CA ILE A 20 33.03 -7.60 -8.80
C ILE A 20 33.82 -8.26 -7.66
N SER A 21 34.46 -7.45 -6.82
CA SER A 21 35.25 -7.93 -5.68
C SER A 21 34.38 -8.57 -4.58
N ASN A 22 33.14 -8.09 -4.42
CA ASN A 22 32.15 -8.67 -3.52
C ASN A 22 30.79 -8.83 -4.23
N PRO A 23 30.56 -9.96 -4.92
CA PRO A 23 29.31 -10.21 -5.65
C PRO A 23 28.05 -10.14 -4.78
N ASN A 24 28.19 -10.47 -3.49
CA ASN A 24 27.09 -10.46 -2.51
C ASN A 24 26.88 -9.10 -1.84
N ALA A 25 27.67 -8.08 -2.19
CA ALA A 25 27.53 -6.73 -1.65
C ALA A 25 26.10 -6.21 -1.84
N LYS A 26 25.48 -5.84 -0.73
CA LYS A 26 24.14 -5.24 -0.68
C LYS A 26 24.25 -3.72 -0.83
N LYS A 27 23.11 -3.07 -0.95
CA LYS A 27 23.03 -1.61 -1.08
C LYS A 27 23.69 -0.86 0.05
N GLY A 28 23.57 -1.36 1.28
CA GLY A 28 24.23 -0.78 2.45
C GLY A 28 25.74 -0.74 2.27
N ASP A 29 26.32 -1.89 1.96
CA ASP A 29 27.77 -2.09 1.76
C ASP A 29 28.32 -1.15 0.69
N LEU A 30 27.71 -1.17 -0.51
CA LEU A 30 28.14 -0.34 -1.63
C LEU A 30 27.98 1.16 -1.33
N SER A 31 26.89 1.55 -0.67
CA SER A 31 26.65 2.96 -0.36
C SER A 31 27.65 3.51 0.65
N SER A 32 28.03 2.72 1.66
CA SER A 32 29.02 3.12 2.67
C SER A 32 30.42 3.21 2.07
N ALA A 33 30.86 2.17 1.34
CA ALA A 33 32.17 2.14 0.70
C ALA A 33 32.34 3.29 -0.32
N CYS A 34 31.29 3.54 -1.11
CA CYS A 34 31.28 4.64 -2.07
C CYS A 34 31.32 6.00 -1.40
N CYS A 35 30.61 6.18 -0.28
CA CYS A 35 30.56 7.44 0.46
C CYS A 35 31.94 7.81 1.02
N GLU A 36 32.65 6.83 1.57
CA GLU A 36 34.00 7.01 2.13
C GLU A 36 35.02 7.25 1.03
N ALA A 37 35.06 6.40 0.00
CA ALA A 37 36.07 6.47 -1.05
C ALA A 37 35.98 7.75 -1.90
N LEU A 38 34.76 8.25 -2.14
CA LEU A 38 34.52 9.43 -2.99
C LEU A 38 34.22 10.70 -2.19
N SER A 39 34.33 10.64 -0.85
CA SER A 39 34.05 11.77 0.05
C SER A 39 32.69 12.41 -0.20
N LEU A 40 31.65 11.59 -0.37
CA LEU A 40 30.29 12.09 -0.60
C LEU A 40 29.64 12.50 0.72
N GLU A 41 28.90 13.61 0.70
CA GLU A 41 28.01 13.99 1.79
C GLU A 41 26.70 13.21 1.72
N LYS A 42 26.07 12.97 2.87
CA LYS A 42 24.78 12.27 2.94
C LYS A 42 23.68 13.18 3.45
N LYS A 43 22.60 13.32 2.66
CA LYS A 43 21.37 13.98 3.08
C LYS A 43 20.20 13.02 2.96
N ARG A 44 19.74 12.53 4.12
CA ARG A 44 18.74 11.44 4.23
C ARG A 44 19.19 10.20 3.45
N SER A 45 18.59 9.96 2.28
CA SER A 45 18.83 8.78 1.44
C SER A 45 19.62 9.07 0.17
N VAL A 46 20.01 10.33 -0.05
CA VAL A 46 20.83 10.78 -1.20
C VAL A 46 22.25 11.05 -0.71
N PHE A 47 23.23 10.58 -1.47
CA PHE A 47 24.65 10.88 -1.30
C PHE A 47 25.07 11.83 -2.42
N PHE A 48 25.89 12.84 -2.17
CA PHE A 48 26.17 13.86 -3.16
C PHE A 48 27.53 14.54 -2.94
N SER A 49 27.99 15.25 -3.97
CA SER A 49 29.10 16.20 -3.94
C SER A 49 28.71 17.41 -4.80
N ASP A 50 29.64 18.34 -5.02
CA ASP A 50 29.44 19.48 -5.93
C ASP A 50 29.28 19.08 -7.41
N HIS A 51 29.49 17.80 -7.74
CA HIS A 51 29.53 17.32 -9.12
C HIS A 51 28.43 16.31 -9.45
N LEU A 52 27.88 15.60 -8.46
CA LEU A 52 26.86 14.58 -8.68
C LEU A 52 26.01 14.33 -7.44
N ALA A 53 24.84 13.72 -7.67
CA ALA A 53 24.02 13.14 -6.61
C ALA A 53 23.72 11.67 -6.96
N VAL A 54 23.73 10.80 -5.96
CA VAL A 54 23.50 9.37 -6.13
C VAL A 54 22.50 8.82 -5.11
N ARG A 55 21.62 7.95 -5.60
CA ARG A 55 20.59 7.25 -4.81
C ARG A 55 20.67 5.75 -5.02
N PHE A 56 21.00 5.02 -3.95
CA PHE A 56 21.07 3.56 -3.99
C PHE A 56 19.71 2.90 -3.71
N SER A 57 19.28 2.00 -4.60
CA SER A 57 18.05 1.22 -4.51
C SER A 57 18.33 -0.27 -4.64
N GLU A 58 17.45 -1.12 -4.12
CA GLU A 58 17.56 -2.59 -4.28
C GLU A 58 16.37 -3.11 -5.09
N SER A 59 16.63 -4.10 -5.94
CA SER A 59 15.59 -4.93 -6.57
C SER A 59 16.10 -6.34 -6.82
N SER A 60 15.27 -7.35 -6.50
CA SER A 60 15.59 -8.77 -6.66
C SER A 60 15.22 -9.35 -8.03
N GLY A 61 14.21 -8.78 -8.72
CA GLY A 61 13.73 -9.24 -10.02
C GLY A 61 14.05 -8.26 -11.15
N ALA A 62 13.74 -8.60 -12.41
CA ALA A 62 14.01 -7.72 -13.56
C ALA A 62 13.31 -6.35 -13.44
N SER A 63 12.12 -6.31 -12.83
CA SER A 63 11.37 -5.08 -12.61
C SER A 63 12.02 -4.19 -11.54
N PHE A 64 11.86 -2.88 -11.68
CA PHE A 64 12.28 -1.89 -10.69
C PHE A 64 11.12 -0.94 -10.43
N SER A 65 10.25 -1.25 -9.46
CA SER A 65 9.03 -0.49 -9.16
C SER A 65 9.04 0.20 -7.79
N ASN A 66 10.11 0.04 -7.03
CA ASN A 66 10.25 0.62 -5.70
C ASN A 66 10.24 2.15 -5.74
N VAL A 67 9.78 2.77 -4.65
CA VAL A 67 9.88 4.22 -4.44
C VAL A 67 11.35 4.62 -4.38
N VAL A 68 11.75 5.57 -5.23
CA VAL A 68 13.15 6.01 -5.31
C VAL A 68 13.41 7.20 -4.41
N LEU A 69 12.67 8.30 -4.62
CA LEU A 69 12.81 9.55 -3.89
C LEU A 69 11.54 10.42 -4.04
N SER A 70 11.34 11.39 -3.14
CA SER A 70 10.33 12.44 -3.31
C SER A 70 10.77 13.48 -4.35
N LEU A 71 9.84 14.04 -5.11
CA LEU A 71 10.13 15.08 -6.10
C LEU A 71 10.72 16.35 -5.44
N SER A 72 10.23 16.71 -4.26
CA SER A 72 10.77 17.83 -3.48
C SER A 72 12.21 17.62 -3.00
N ALA A 73 12.62 16.36 -2.82
CA ALA A 73 14.01 16.04 -2.49
C ALA A 73 14.87 16.03 -3.76
N LEU A 74 14.34 15.49 -4.88
CA LEU A 74 15.01 15.54 -6.18
C LEU A 74 15.29 16.99 -6.63
N LYS A 75 14.33 17.91 -6.46
CA LYS A 75 14.48 19.34 -6.80
C LYS A 75 15.77 19.96 -6.27
N LYS A 76 16.22 19.53 -5.08
CA LYS A 76 17.43 20.06 -4.44
C LYS A 76 18.72 19.66 -5.13
N PHE A 77 18.69 18.59 -5.94
CA PHE A 77 19.84 18.00 -6.61
C PHE A 77 19.67 17.97 -8.13
N ASP A 78 18.55 18.46 -8.66
CA ASP A 78 18.23 18.31 -10.09
C ASP A 78 19.23 19.05 -11.00
N HIS A 79 19.93 20.05 -10.48
CA HIS A 79 21.01 20.74 -11.18
C HIS A 79 22.31 19.92 -11.31
N LEU A 80 22.39 18.73 -10.70
CA LEU A 80 23.50 17.78 -10.78
C LEU A 80 23.01 16.48 -11.46
N PRO A 81 23.88 15.65 -12.05
CA PRO A 81 23.49 14.35 -12.56
C PRO A 81 23.01 13.53 -11.37
N PHE A 82 21.73 13.18 -11.42
CA PHE A 82 21.10 12.44 -10.36
C PHE A 82 21.08 10.96 -10.74
N ILE A 83 22.05 10.20 -10.24
CA ILE A 83 22.26 8.80 -10.60
C ILE A 83 21.52 7.88 -9.62
N VAL A 84 20.68 7.00 -10.13
CA VAL A 84 20.07 5.92 -9.36
C VAL A 84 20.85 4.64 -9.62
N VAL A 85 21.44 4.09 -8.55
CA VAL A 85 22.15 2.81 -8.58
C VAL A 85 21.18 1.74 -8.11
N VAL A 86 20.78 0.84 -9.01
CA VAL A 86 19.93 -0.31 -8.69
C VAL A 86 20.83 -1.51 -8.43
N VAL A 87 20.95 -1.87 -7.16
CA VAL A 87 21.72 -3.02 -6.69
C VAL A 87 20.85 -4.27 -6.80
N ARG A 88 21.34 -5.25 -7.55
CA ARG A 88 20.70 -6.55 -7.78
C ARG A 88 21.59 -7.66 -7.23
N PRO A 89 21.06 -8.88 -7.04
CA PRO A 89 21.87 -9.99 -6.53
C PRO A 89 23.12 -10.28 -7.37
N LYS A 90 23.02 -10.18 -8.71
CA LYS A 90 24.11 -10.54 -9.63
C LYS A 90 24.68 -9.36 -10.43
N SER A 91 24.13 -8.16 -10.29
CA SER A 91 24.54 -7.01 -11.12
C SER A 91 24.19 -5.68 -10.46
N THR A 92 24.71 -4.61 -11.05
CA THR A 92 24.32 -3.23 -10.77
C THR A 92 23.84 -2.59 -12.06
N GLU A 93 22.77 -1.82 -11.97
CA GLU A 93 22.23 -1.04 -13.07
C GLU A 93 22.26 0.44 -12.67
N PHE A 94 22.60 1.30 -13.61
CA PHE A 94 22.75 2.74 -13.40
C PHE A 94 21.76 3.48 -14.29
N LEU A 95 21.05 4.45 -13.72
CA LEU A 95 20.11 5.29 -14.46
C LEU A 95 20.31 6.74 -14.05
N ILE A 96 20.30 7.67 -15.02
CA ILE A 96 20.11 9.08 -14.71
C ILE A 96 18.61 9.35 -14.51
N ALA A 97 18.25 10.05 -13.44
CA ALA A 97 16.87 10.20 -12.98
C ALA A 97 16.52 11.65 -12.57
N ASN A 98 17.22 12.62 -13.17
CA ASN A 98 16.81 14.02 -13.18
C ASN A 98 15.36 14.17 -13.67
N SER A 99 14.72 15.30 -13.36
CA SER A 99 13.31 15.56 -13.67
C SER A 99 12.94 15.33 -15.14
N THR A 100 13.82 15.65 -16.09
CA THR A 100 13.66 15.35 -17.52
C THR A 100 13.42 13.86 -17.78
N PHE A 101 14.10 12.97 -17.05
CA PHE A 101 14.07 11.52 -17.24
C PHE A 101 12.98 10.82 -16.43
N LEU A 102 12.00 11.56 -15.91
CA LEU A 102 10.85 10.99 -15.24
C LEU A 102 9.63 11.04 -16.16
N LYS A 103 8.94 9.90 -16.33
CA LYS A 103 7.69 9.80 -17.10
C LYS A 103 6.56 10.54 -16.40
N LYS A 104 6.47 10.36 -15.08
CA LYS A 104 5.43 10.90 -14.21
C LYS A 104 5.89 10.85 -12.75
N ILE A 105 5.12 11.48 -11.89
CA ILE A 105 5.21 11.29 -10.44
C ILE A 105 4.17 10.27 -10.05
N SER A 106 4.42 9.53 -8.97
CA SER A 106 3.46 8.57 -8.44
C SER A 106 2.09 9.24 -8.28
N HIS A 107 1.07 8.53 -8.74
CA HIS A 107 -0.35 8.80 -8.54
C HIS A 107 -0.76 9.17 -7.11
N SER A 108 0.05 8.80 -6.13
CA SER A 108 -0.07 9.24 -4.74
C SER A 108 0.05 10.75 -4.52
N SER A 109 0.44 11.49 -5.54
CA SER A 109 0.73 12.91 -5.38
C SER A 109 -0.51 13.76 -5.64
N LYS A 110 -1.61 13.52 -4.89
CA LYS A 110 -2.89 14.28 -5.01
C LYS A 110 -2.73 15.79 -4.89
N GLN A 111 -1.66 16.22 -4.24
CA GLN A 111 -1.34 17.61 -4.01
C GLN A 111 -0.27 18.14 -4.97
N LEU A 112 0.24 17.33 -5.91
CA LEU A 112 1.23 17.76 -6.87
C LEU A 112 0.62 18.82 -7.78
N ARG A 113 1.19 20.02 -7.70
CA ARG A 113 0.89 21.14 -8.57
C ARG A 113 2.17 21.90 -8.83
N VAL A 114 2.16 22.80 -9.81
CA VAL A 114 3.32 23.66 -10.11
C VAL A 114 3.71 24.50 -8.88
N ASP A 115 2.73 24.96 -8.09
CA ASP A 115 2.91 25.69 -6.82
C ASP A 115 3.15 24.78 -5.61
N ASN A 116 3.02 23.46 -5.73
CA ASN A 116 3.12 22.52 -4.63
C ASN A 116 3.83 21.22 -5.04
N VAL A 117 5.15 21.25 -4.96
CA VAL A 117 6.04 20.13 -5.33
C VAL A 117 6.00 19.06 -4.24
N LYS A 118 5.00 18.18 -4.28
CA LYS A 118 4.86 17.00 -3.41
C LYS A 118 4.68 15.73 -4.23
N GLY A 119 5.12 14.61 -3.69
CA GLY A 119 5.04 13.32 -4.37
C GLY A 119 6.35 12.56 -4.43
N SER A 120 6.29 11.31 -4.84
CA SER A 120 7.47 10.45 -5.05
C SER A 120 7.44 9.82 -6.43
N PHE A 121 8.59 9.52 -7.01
CA PHE A 121 8.68 8.76 -8.25
C PHE A 121 9.12 7.31 -7.99
N LEU A 122 8.65 6.41 -8.84
CA LEU A 122 8.98 4.99 -8.78
C LEU A 122 10.08 4.64 -9.78
N GLY A 123 10.77 3.53 -9.56
CA GLY A 123 11.87 3.10 -10.43
C GLY A 123 11.48 2.85 -11.90
N HIS A 124 10.22 2.50 -12.16
CA HIS A 124 9.71 2.23 -13.51
C HIS A 124 9.27 3.50 -14.24
N ASP A 125 9.09 4.59 -13.47
CA ASP A 125 8.81 5.92 -14.01
C ASP A 125 10.09 6.59 -14.52
N ILE A 126 11.27 6.05 -14.21
CA ILE A 126 12.53 6.50 -14.84
C ILE A 126 12.54 6.03 -16.31
N ILE A 127 12.75 6.98 -17.22
CA ILE A 127 12.81 6.77 -18.66
C ILE A 127 14.03 5.91 -19.01
N ARG A 128 13.84 4.93 -19.92
CA ARG A 128 14.89 3.97 -20.33
C ARG A 128 15.59 4.36 -21.61
N GLU A 129 14.96 5.19 -22.42
CA GLU A 129 15.52 5.73 -23.66
C GLU A 129 14.93 7.13 -23.87
N PHE A 130 15.76 8.10 -24.22
CA PHE A 130 15.37 9.49 -24.43
C PHE A 130 16.02 10.00 -25.72
N HIS A 131 15.20 10.37 -26.71
CA HIS A 131 15.65 10.80 -28.04
C HIS A 131 16.70 9.88 -28.70
N GLY A 132 16.50 8.56 -28.62
CA GLY A 132 17.42 7.57 -29.19
C GLY A 132 18.66 7.27 -28.34
N PHE A 133 18.83 7.95 -27.19
CA PHE A 133 19.86 7.63 -26.21
C PHE A 133 19.30 6.72 -25.13
N GLU A 134 19.81 5.49 -25.04
CA GLU A 134 19.53 4.60 -23.91
C GLU A 134 20.02 5.23 -22.59
N ASN A 135 19.23 5.10 -21.52
CA ASN A 135 19.57 5.56 -20.19
C ASN A 135 20.56 4.58 -19.53
N LYS A 136 21.82 4.68 -19.94
CA LYS A 136 22.95 3.88 -19.48
C LYS A 136 24.23 4.72 -19.40
N PRO A 137 25.24 4.30 -18.61
CA PRO A 137 26.45 5.08 -18.32
C PRO A 137 27.10 5.76 -19.53
N GLU A 138 27.15 5.06 -20.66
CA GLU A 138 27.81 5.52 -21.89
C GLU A 138 27.18 6.80 -22.45
N ASN A 139 25.89 7.03 -22.15
CA ASN A 139 25.11 8.15 -22.66
C ASN A 139 24.82 9.23 -21.60
N PHE A 140 25.27 9.07 -20.35
CA PHE A 140 24.88 9.99 -19.27
C PHE A 140 25.31 11.44 -19.50
N ALA A 141 26.46 11.67 -20.13
CA ALA A 141 26.90 13.02 -20.48
C ALA A 141 25.89 13.68 -21.44
N SER A 142 25.59 13.03 -22.58
CA SER A 142 24.64 13.53 -23.57
C SER A 142 23.23 13.69 -23.01
N LEU A 143 22.78 12.71 -22.20
CA LEU A 143 21.49 12.81 -21.51
C LEU A 143 21.48 14.02 -20.59
N PHE A 144 22.50 14.19 -19.75
CA PHE A 144 22.55 15.33 -18.84
C PHE A 144 22.62 16.69 -19.56
N ASP A 145 23.28 16.77 -20.72
CA ASP A 145 23.26 17.97 -21.57
C ASP A 145 21.82 18.31 -22.03
N HIS A 146 21.03 17.30 -22.42
CA HIS A 146 19.61 17.49 -22.70
C HIS A 146 18.81 17.94 -21.48
N HIS A 147 19.17 17.46 -20.29
CA HIS A 147 18.52 17.90 -19.06
C HIS A 147 18.80 19.37 -18.76
N LEU A 148 20.05 19.82 -18.90
CA LEU A 148 20.43 21.22 -18.71
C LEU A 148 19.76 22.17 -19.70
N ALA A 149 19.36 21.68 -20.88
CA ALA A 149 18.61 22.45 -21.87
C ALA A 149 17.14 22.69 -21.49
N THR A 150 16.60 21.99 -20.49
CA THR A 150 15.19 22.11 -20.05
C THR A 150 15.11 22.63 -18.62
N PRO A 151 14.56 23.83 -18.38
CA PRO A 151 14.38 24.36 -17.04
C PRO A 151 13.52 23.45 -16.13
N TRP A 152 13.78 23.51 -14.82
CA TRP A 152 13.02 22.76 -13.81
C TRP A 152 11.50 22.99 -13.92
N ASP A 153 11.06 24.23 -14.11
CA ASP A 153 9.63 24.56 -14.12
C ASP A 153 8.89 23.99 -15.33
N GLU A 154 9.57 23.85 -16.46
CA GLU A 154 9.04 23.19 -17.65
C GLU A 154 8.91 21.68 -17.41
N ASN A 155 9.95 21.06 -16.85
CA ASN A 155 9.91 19.65 -16.43
C ASN A 155 8.83 19.39 -15.38
N LEU A 156 8.66 20.28 -14.41
CA LEU A 156 7.63 20.18 -13.38
C LEU A 156 6.23 20.26 -14.01
N SER A 157 6.01 21.20 -14.93
CA SER A 157 4.72 21.35 -15.63
C SER A 157 4.37 20.09 -16.41
N ARG A 158 5.33 19.56 -17.18
CA ARG A 158 5.19 18.27 -17.89
C ARG A 158 4.87 17.12 -16.95
N LEU A 159 5.54 17.04 -15.79
CA LEU A 159 5.31 15.99 -14.80
C LEU A 159 3.94 16.11 -14.12
N VAL A 160 3.48 17.32 -13.83
CA VAL A 160 2.13 17.59 -13.30
C VAL A 160 1.09 17.16 -14.33
N GLU A 161 1.25 17.55 -15.60
CA GLU A 161 0.35 17.17 -16.68
C GLU A 161 0.31 15.66 -16.90
N ALA A 162 1.47 15.01 -17.05
CA ALA A 162 1.58 13.57 -17.21
C ALA A 162 1.03 12.78 -16.00
N THR A 163 1.08 13.36 -14.81
CA THR A 163 0.49 12.77 -13.59
C THR A 163 -1.02 12.98 -13.51
N SER A 164 -1.52 14.11 -14.02
CA SER A 164 -2.94 14.46 -14.03
C SER A 164 -3.72 13.72 -15.13
N ASN A 165 -3.08 13.47 -16.27
CA ASN A 165 -3.68 12.79 -17.43
C ASN A 165 -3.79 11.27 -17.27
N ILE A 166 -3.49 10.72 -16.10
CA ILE A 166 -3.49 9.27 -15.95
C ILE A 166 -4.91 8.76 -15.79
N VAL A 167 -5.37 8.06 -16.82
CA VAL A 167 -6.69 7.40 -16.86
C VAL A 167 -6.73 6.27 -15.84
N PRO A 168 -7.75 6.23 -14.96
CA PRO A 168 -7.88 5.17 -13.97
C PRO A 168 -8.12 3.80 -14.57
N THR A 169 -7.36 2.80 -14.11
CA THR A 169 -7.45 1.41 -14.61
C THR A 169 -8.58 0.58 -14.00
N ARG A 170 -9.21 1.02 -12.91
CA ARG A 170 -10.40 0.38 -12.32
C ARG A 170 -11.59 1.34 -12.37
N LYS A 171 -12.72 0.86 -12.89
CA LYS A 171 -13.99 1.60 -12.93
C LYS A 171 -14.58 1.70 -11.53
N ARG A 172 -15.12 2.86 -11.20
CA ARG A 172 -15.94 3.09 -10.00
C ARG A 172 -17.18 2.24 -10.14
N PHE A 173 -17.63 1.61 -9.06
CA PHE A 173 -18.90 0.91 -9.07
C PHE A 173 -20.02 1.96 -9.10
N GLU A 174 -20.80 1.99 -10.17
CA GLU A 174 -21.94 2.89 -10.34
C GLU A 174 -23.22 2.05 -10.25
N PRO A 175 -23.85 1.95 -9.07
CA PRO A 175 -25.04 1.11 -8.89
C PRO A 175 -26.23 1.64 -9.68
N THR A 176 -27.04 0.74 -10.24
CA THR A 176 -28.38 1.07 -10.77
C THR A 176 -29.31 1.54 -9.65
N PRO A 177 -30.47 2.16 -9.97
CA PRO A 177 -31.46 2.52 -8.96
C PRO A 177 -31.92 1.34 -8.09
N GLU A 178 -32.01 0.13 -8.64
CA GLU A 178 -32.37 -1.10 -7.93
C GLU A 178 -31.24 -1.53 -6.99
N GLN A 179 -30.00 -1.54 -7.48
CA GLN A 179 -28.80 -1.83 -6.68
C GLN A 179 -28.64 -0.83 -5.54
N MET A 180 -28.91 0.45 -5.78
CA MET A 180 -28.90 1.50 -4.77
C MET A 180 -29.91 1.21 -3.65
N LYS A 181 -31.13 0.78 -4.01
CA LYS A 181 -32.14 0.36 -3.02
C LYS A 181 -31.66 -0.85 -2.22
N ALA A 182 -31.04 -1.84 -2.86
CA ALA A 182 -30.49 -3.01 -2.17
C ALA A 182 -29.38 -2.62 -1.18
N ILE A 183 -28.41 -1.80 -1.62
CA ILE A 183 -27.33 -1.29 -0.76
C ILE A 183 -27.90 -0.57 0.46
N LEU A 184 -28.86 0.35 0.26
CA LEU A 184 -29.41 1.13 1.37
C LEU A 184 -30.28 0.31 2.33
N LYS A 185 -30.79 -0.85 1.90
CA LYS A 185 -31.49 -1.84 2.73
C LYS A 185 -30.54 -2.83 3.42
N SER A 186 -29.28 -2.91 3.00
CA SER A 186 -28.32 -3.87 3.57
C SER A 186 -28.12 -3.78 5.09
N PRO A 187 -28.27 -2.62 5.78
CA PRO A 187 -28.21 -2.61 7.24
C PRO A 187 -29.39 -3.33 7.92
N GLU A 188 -30.62 -3.14 7.40
CA GLU A 188 -31.82 -3.84 7.88
C GLU A 188 -31.71 -5.35 7.62
N PHE A 189 -31.21 -5.71 6.43
CA PHE A 189 -30.91 -7.09 6.09
C PHE A 189 -29.86 -7.70 7.03
N SER A 190 -28.76 -6.98 7.26
CA SER A 190 -27.68 -7.44 8.15
C SER A 190 -28.13 -7.56 9.60
N TYR A 191 -29.03 -6.69 10.06
CA TYR A 191 -29.68 -6.83 11.37
C TYR A 191 -30.52 -8.12 11.45
N THR A 192 -31.29 -8.42 10.40
CA THR A 192 -32.08 -9.65 10.34
C THR A 192 -31.19 -10.89 10.37
N VAL A 193 -30.06 -10.86 9.64
CA VAL A 193 -29.06 -11.93 9.66
C VAL A 193 -28.37 -12.01 11.03
N SER A 194 -28.02 -10.88 11.64
CA SER A 194 -27.23 -10.85 12.88
C SER A 194 -27.92 -11.50 14.07
N VAL A 195 -29.25 -11.50 14.08
CA VAL A 195 -30.07 -12.12 15.13
C VAL A 195 -30.60 -13.51 14.75
N SER A 196 -30.27 -14.01 13.56
CA SER A 196 -30.73 -15.33 13.11
C SER A 196 -29.97 -16.46 13.81
N GLU A 197 -30.68 -17.54 14.16
CA GLU A 197 -30.07 -18.73 14.81
C GLU A 197 -28.94 -19.33 13.97
N GLU A 198 -29.11 -19.37 12.64
CA GLU A 198 -28.11 -19.90 11.72
C GLU A 198 -26.82 -19.07 11.75
N PHE A 199 -26.92 -17.75 11.77
CA PHE A 199 -25.73 -16.90 11.86
C PHE A 199 -25.07 -16.98 13.24
N LEU A 200 -25.85 -17.08 14.33
CA LEU A 200 -25.30 -17.31 15.66
C LEU A 200 -24.53 -18.64 15.73
N GLN A 201 -25.03 -19.68 15.06
CA GLN A 201 -24.32 -20.95 14.91
C GLN A 201 -23.00 -20.78 14.13
N VAL A 202 -23.01 -20.01 13.03
CA VAL A 202 -21.77 -19.69 12.30
C VAL A 202 -20.77 -18.93 13.17
N LYS A 203 -21.21 -18.01 14.03
CA LYS A 203 -20.30 -17.34 14.98
C LYS A 203 -19.62 -18.34 15.91
N LEU A 204 -20.36 -19.31 16.45
CA LEU A 204 -19.81 -20.37 17.30
C LEU A 204 -18.81 -21.25 16.55
N GLU A 205 -19.12 -21.61 15.30
CA GLU A 205 -18.21 -22.40 14.45
C GLU A 205 -16.91 -21.67 14.15
N LEU A 206 -16.98 -20.36 13.85
CA LEU A 206 -15.80 -19.54 13.59
C LEU A 206 -14.94 -19.37 14.85
N ASP A 207 -15.57 -19.17 16.02
CA ASP A 207 -14.83 -19.12 17.28
C ASP A 207 -14.16 -20.47 17.57
N GLN A 208 -14.89 -21.58 17.41
CA GLN A 208 -14.31 -22.92 17.58
C GLN A 208 -13.17 -23.19 16.60
N LEU A 209 -13.26 -22.70 15.36
CA LEU A 209 -12.17 -22.80 14.37
C LEU A 209 -10.93 -22.05 14.86
N VAL A 210 -11.09 -20.83 15.36
CA VAL A 210 -9.97 -20.04 15.92
C VAL A 210 -9.38 -20.73 17.15
N GLN A 211 -10.21 -21.24 18.06
CA GLN A 211 -9.75 -21.95 19.26
C GLN A 211 -9.02 -23.25 18.92
N THR A 212 -9.49 -23.99 17.91
CA THR A 212 -8.83 -25.22 17.43
C THR A 212 -7.39 -24.95 16.97
N HIS A 213 -7.14 -23.76 16.40
CA HIS A 213 -5.83 -23.35 15.92
C HIS A 213 -5.07 -22.40 16.88
N ALA A 214 -5.52 -22.25 18.13
CA ALA A 214 -5.00 -21.23 19.04
C ALA A 214 -3.48 -21.34 19.27
N GLU A 215 -2.94 -22.55 19.46
CA GLU A 215 -1.50 -22.76 19.65
C GLU A 215 -0.68 -22.31 18.43
N GLU A 216 -1.12 -22.68 17.23
CA GLU A 216 -0.47 -22.30 15.97
C GLU A 216 -0.57 -20.79 15.74
N ILE A 217 -1.73 -20.18 16.03
CA ILE A 217 -1.94 -18.73 15.97
C ILE A 217 -0.96 -18.01 16.91
N LEU A 218 -0.77 -18.47 18.14
CA LEU A 218 0.19 -17.89 19.09
C LEU A 218 1.65 -18.03 18.61
N GLN A 219 1.99 -19.11 17.92
CA GLN A 219 3.31 -19.25 17.30
C GLN A 219 3.50 -18.23 16.17
N LEU A 220 2.49 -18.08 15.29
CA LEU A 220 2.49 -17.08 14.22
C LEU A 220 2.47 -15.65 14.76
N ALA A 221 1.87 -15.41 15.93
CA ALA A 221 1.78 -14.11 16.58
C ALA A 221 3.15 -13.45 16.80
N LYS A 222 4.19 -14.27 16.99
CA LYS A 222 5.59 -13.87 17.22
C LYS A 222 6.29 -13.32 15.97
N ILE A 223 5.67 -13.40 14.79
CA ILE A 223 6.22 -12.82 13.56
C ILE A 223 6.13 -11.29 13.63
N ASP A 224 7.28 -10.60 13.54
CA ASP A 224 7.34 -9.13 13.64
C ASP A 224 6.55 -8.40 12.54
N ASN A 225 6.62 -8.91 11.30
CA ASN A 225 5.97 -8.27 10.16
C ASN A 225 4.46 -8.55 10.20
N VAL A 226 3.68 -7.49 10.51
CA VAL A 226 2.23 -7.53 10.64
C VAL A 226 1.52 -8.12 9.41
N ASN A 227 2.01 -7.82 8.20
CA ASN A 227 1.39 -8.32 6.97
C ASN A 227 1.68 -9.81 6.77
N VAL A 228 2.91 -10.24 7.01
CA VAL A 228 3.28 -11.67 6.90
C VAL A 228 2.56 -12.49 7.96
N ARG A 229 2.47 -11.97 9.19
CA ARG A 229 1.72 -12.58 10.28
C ARG A 229 0.24 -12.72 9.94
N GLY A 230 -0.41 -11.63 9.53
CA GLY A 230 -1.83 -11.63 9.17
C GLY A 230 -2.14 -12.66 8.08
N ASN A 231 -1.39 -12.62 6.97
CA ASN A 231 -1.60 -13.55 5.86
C ASN A 231 -1.38 -15.02 6.25
N ARG A 232 -0.44 -15.33 7.15
CA ARG A 232 -0.23 -16.72 7.59
C ARG A 232 -1.36 -17.22 8.49
N ILE A 233 -1.92 -16.37 9.33
CA ILE A 233 -3.07 -16.72 10.17
C ILE A 233 -4.32 -16.89 9.30
N GLU A 234 -4.53 -16.01 8.33
CA GLU A 234 -5.59 -16.14 7.30
C GLU A 234 -5.47 -17.49 6.59
N GLN A 235 -4.30 -17.81 6.04
CA GLN A 235 -4.03 -19.09 5.38
C GLN A 235 -4.27 -20.31 6.26
N LEU A 236 -3.92 -20.21 7.55
CA LEU A 236 -4.16 -21.29 8.50
C LEU A 236 -5.66 -21.58 8.63
N LEU A 237 -6.49 -20.54 8.72
CA LEU A 237 -7.94 -20.68 8.89
C LEU A 237 -8.66 -21.02 7.59
N THR A 238 -8.15 -20.60 6.44
CA THR A 238 -8.74 -20.89 5.12
C THR A 238 -8.23 -22.18 4.49
N GLY A 239 -7.26 -22.86 5.10
CA GLY A 239 -6.63 -24.05 4.52
C GLY A 239 -5.70 -23.76 3.33
N GLY A 240 -5.17 -22.54 3.25
CA GLY A 240 -4.22 -22.10 2.21
C GLY A 240 -4.85 -21.49 0.97
N ASP A 241 -6.18 -21.41 0.90
CA ASP A 241 -6.89 -20.69 -0.16
C ASP A 241 -6.82 -19.18 0.09
N ASN A 242 -5.99 -18.48 -0.69
CA ASN A 242 -5.95 -17.01 -0.70
C ASN A 242 -6.99 -16.50 -1.71
N ARG A 243 -8.21 -16.23 -1.25
CA ARG A 243 -9.20 -15.54 -2.08
C ARG A 243 -8.81 -14.07 -2.20
N HIS A 244 -8.35 -13.64 -3.38
CA HIS A 244 -8.05 -12.23 -3.65
C HIS A 244 -9.33 -11.37 -3.89
N GLU A 245 -10.43 -11.69 -3.21
CA GLU A 245 -11.71 -10.99 -3.30
C GLU A 245 -11.81 -9.82 -2.30
N ILE A 246 -12.95 -9.62 -1.64
CA ILE A 246 -13.12 -8.64 -0.54
C ILE A 246 -13.15 -9.31 0.83
N ASP A 247 -13.26 -10.64 0.83
CA ASP A 247 -13.43 -11.54 1.95
C ASP A 247 -12.41 -12.68 1.85
N ASP A 248 -12.04 -13.23 3.00
CA ASP A 248 -11.13 -14.35 3.13
C ASP A 248 -11.90 -15.69 3.15
N MET A 249 -13.13 -15.67 3.69
CA MET A 249 -14.03 -16.81 3.75
C MET A 249 -15.44 -16.42 3.30
N ASN A 250 -16.13 -17.36 2.67
CA ASN A 250 -17.52 -17.21 2.27
C ASN A 250 -18.33 -18.40 2.79
N ARG A 251 -19.50 -18.14 3.35
CA ARG A 251 -20.49 -19.15 3.72
C ARG A 251 -21.81 -18.85 3.04
N GLN A 252 -22.51 -19.88 2.60
CA GLN A 252 -23.88 -19.75 2.16
C GLN A 252 -24.80 -20.16 3.30
N LEU A 253 -25.65 -19.24 3.72
CA LEU A 253 -26.71 -19.50 4.70
C LEU A 253 -27.98 -19.96 3.96
N SER A 254 -28.97 -20.39 4.73
CA SER A 254 -30.29 -20.75 4.23
C SER A 254 -30.91 -19.63 3.38
N SER A 255 -31.82 -20.00 2.49
CA SER A 255 -32.47 -19.07 1.54
C SER A 255 -31.54 -18.40 0.52
N GLY A 256 -30.29 -18.89 0.38
CA GLY A 256 -29.34 -18.41 -0.62
C GLY A 256 -28.59 -17.14 -0.20
N ILE A 257 -28.60 -16.80 1.09
CA ILE A 257 -27.88 -15.65 1.63
C ILE A 257 -26.37 -15.92 1.57
N GLU A 258 -25.61 -14.98 1.03
CA GLU A 258 -24.16 -15.01 0.99
C GLU A 258 -23.60 -14.28 2.22
N LEU A 259 -22.83 -14.97 3.05
CA LEU A 259 -22.11 -14.40 4.19
C LEU A 259 -20.63 -14.28 3.84
N LEU A 260 -20.20 -13.04 3.66
CA LEU A 260 -18.79 -12.67 3.45
C LEU A 260 -18.11 -12.47 4.81
N ILE A 261 -16.93 -13.06 4.98
CA ILE A 261 -16.18 -13.04 6.24
C ILE A 261 -14.75 -12.58 5.93
N GLU A 262 -14.38 -11.41 6.47
CA GLU A 262 -13.02 -10.86 6.36
C GLU A 262 -12.28 -11.03 7.70
N VAL A 263 -11.11 -11.66 7.67
CA VAL A 263 -10.30 -11.93 8.86
C VAL A 263 -9.42 -10.73 9.19
N LYS A 264 -9.36 -10.37 10.48
CA LYS A 264 -8.51 -9.28 10.98
C LYS A 264 -7.84 -9.67 12.29
N THR A 265 -6.51 -9.60 12.32
CA THR A 265 -5.71 -10.00 13.48
C THR A 265 -5.17 -8.79 14.24
N LYS A 266 -5.11 -8.88 15.57
CA LYS A 266 -4.57 -7.84 16.45
C LYS A 266 -3.81 -8.44 17.63
N LEU A 267 -2.67 -7.86 17.97
CA LEU A 267 -1.98 -8.12 19.24
C LEU A 267 -2.62 -7.26 20.32
N LEU A 268 -3.00 -7.88 21.44
CA LEU A 268 -3.67 -7.22 22.56
C LEU A 268 -2.66 -6.59 23.55
N ASP A 269 -1.41 -7.04 23.50
CA ASP A 269 -0.33 -6.62 24.39
C ASP A 269 0.03 -5.14 24.12
N LYS A 270 -0.04 -4.34 25.20
CA LYS A 270 -0.01 -2.87 25.20
C LYS A 270 1.31 -2.30 24.67
N SER A 271 1.44 -2.11 23.36
CA SER A 271 2.41 -1.13 22.80
C SER A 271 2.19 -0.70 21.34
N LYS A 272 1.29 -1.32 20.57
CA LYS A 272 1.12 -1.00 19.14
C LYS A 272 -0.35 -0.82 18.77
N SER A 273 -0.78 0.44 18.67
CA SER A 273 -2.02 0.78 17.98
C SER A 273 -1.83 0.54 16.48
N SER A 274 -2.28 -0.62 15.99
CA SER A 274 -2.45 -0.83 14.56
C SER A 274 -3.84 -0.36 14.15
N ASN A 275 -3.90 0.36 13.03
CA ASN A 275 -5.14 0.72 12.36
C ASN A 275 -5.28 -0.21 11.15
N PRO A 276 -5.95 -1.36 11.27
CA PRO A 276 -6.04 -2.30 10.16
C PRO A 276 -6.87 -1.70 9.02
N LYS A 277 -6.49 -2.02 7.77
CA LYS A 277 -7.37 -1.76 6.62
C LYS A 277 -8.60 -2.65 6.76
N ALA A 278 -9.78 -2.08 6.53
CA ALA A 278 -11.05 -2.78 6.56
C ALA A 278 -11.38 -3.33 5.17
N TYR A 279 -12.03 -2.55 4.30
CA TYR A 279 -12.47 -3.01 2.98
C TYR A 279 -12.29 -1.94 1.90
N ASN A 280 -12.33 -2.35 0.63
CA ASN A 280 -12.49 -1.44 -0.49
C ASN A 280 -13.96 -1.01 -0.63
N ILE A 281 -14.22 0.28 -0.73
CA ILE A 281 -15.59 0.81 -0.72
C ILE A 281 -16.39 0.32 -1.93
N ASP A 282 -15.83 0.40 -3.15
CA ASP A 282 -16.56 0.00 -4.36
C ASP A 282 -16.83 -1.50 -4.41
N LYS A 283 -15.85 -2.33 -4.02
CA LYS A 283 -16.07 -3.78 -3.91
C LYS A 283 -17.17 -4.11 -2.89
N MET A 284 -17.19 -3.38 -1.76
CA MET A 284 -18.19 -3.61 -0.70
C MET A 284 -19.59 -3.25 -1.22
N LEU A 285 -19.72 -2.07 -1.84
CA LEU A 285 -20.98 -1.63 -2.44
C LEU A 285 -21.46 -2.58 -3.54
N GLU A 286 -20.54 -3.10 -4.36
CA GLU A 286 -20.84 -4.09 -5.40
C GLU A 286 -21.42 -5.37 -4.81
N LYS A 287 -20.81 -5.94 -3.77
CA LYS A 287 -21.32 -7.14 -3.08
C LYS A 287 -22.69 -6.90 -2.43
N LEU A 288 -22.85 -5.78 -1.71
CA LEU A 288 -24.14 -5.44 -1.08
C LEU A 288 -25.27 -5.17 -2.10
N SER A 289 -24.93 -4.85 -3.35
CA SER A 289 -25.90 -4.57 -4.40
C SER A 289 -26.73 -5.80 -4.82
N SER A 290 -26.31 -7.01 -4.43
CA SER A 290 -27.07 -8.24 -4.63
C SER A 290 -28.40 -8.24 -3.86
N GLY A 291 -28.44 -7.55 -2.71
CA GLY A 291 -29.57 -7.56 -1.77
C GLY A 291 -29.66 -8.80 -0.88
N TYR A 292 -28.77 -9.79 -1.07
CA TYR A 292 -28.75 -11.06 -0.32
C TYR A 292 -27.38 -11.35 0.30
N THR A 293 -26.56 -10.32 0.48
CA THR A 293 -25.20 -10.45 1.02
C THR A 293 -25.10 -9.79 2.40
N ALA A 294 -24.65 -10.55 3.39
CA ALA A 294 -24.24 -10.05 4.69
C ALA A 294 -22.71 -10.04 4.77
N PHE A 295 -22.13 -9.03 5.41
CA PHE A 295 -20.68 -8.88 5.50
C PHE A 295 -20.25 -8.66 6.94
N VAL A 296 -19.32 -9.49 7.41
CA VAL A 296 -18.80 -9.50 8.77
C VAL A 296 -17.28 -9.51 8.78
N PHE A 297 -16.70 -9.00 9.87
CA PHE A 297 -15.32 -9.25 10.24
C PHE A 297 -15.24 -10.42 11.21
N LEU A 298 -14.25 -11.29 11.03
CA LEU A 298 -13.76 -12.18 12.08
C LEU A 298 -12.50 -11.56 12.68
N PHE A 299 -12.64 -10.92 13.83
CA PHE A 299 -11.51 -10.37 14.57
C PHE A 299 -10.86 -11.45 15.43
N ILE A 300 -9.53 -11.47 15.44
CA ILE A 300 -8.73 -12.39 16.25
C ILE A 300 -7.75 -11.56 17.08
N GLY A 301 -7.96 -11.60 18.39
CA GLY A 301 -7.13 -10.98 19.41
C GLY A 301 -6.12 -12.01 19.93
N MET A 302 -4.85 -11.65 19.93
CA MET A 302 -3.77 -12.50 20.44
C MET A 302 -3.07 -11.78 21.58
N ASP A 303 -3.07 -12.41 22.75
CA ASP A 303 -2.27 -12.01 23.89
C ASP A 303 -1.11 -12.99 24.06
N ILE A 304 0.10 -12.57 23.69
CA ILE A 304 1.26 -13.46 23.67
C ILE A 304 1.76 -13.68 25.10
N GLU A 305 1.67 -12.67 25.95
CA GLU A 305 2.16 -12.72 27.34
C GLU A 305 1.35 -13.72 28.17
N ASN A 306 0.03 -13.71 28.01
CA ASN A 306 -0.88 -14.59 28.72
C ASN A 306 -1.22 -15.87 27.94
N SER A 307 -0.71 -16.01 26.71
CA SER A 307 -1.01 -17.13 25.80
C SER A 307 -2.52 -17.31 25.55
N ILE A 308 -3.23 -16.20 25.32
CA ILE A 308 -4.68 -16.18 25.07
C ILE A 308 -4.93 -15.84 23.61
N VAL A 309 -5.83 -16.59 22.97
CA VAL A 309 -6.43 -16.23 21.67
C VAL A 309 -7.93 -16.07 21.87
N THR A 310 -8.45 -14.93 21.43
CA THR A 310 -9.88 -14.62 21.47
C THR A 310 -10.35 -14.24 20.07
N SER A 311 -11.62 -14.50 19.78
CA SER A 311 -12.22 -14.13 18.51
C SER A 311 -13.54 -13.39 18.71
N SER A 312 -13.91 -12.56 17.73
CA SER A 312 -15.19 -11.86 17.72
C SER A 312 -15.65 -11.66 16.29
N THR A 313 -16.83 -12.21 15.96
CA THR A 313 -17.44 -12.10 14.63
C THR A 313 -18.52 -11.03 14.65
N ILE A 314 -18.32 -9.96 13.87
CA ILE A 314 -19.10 -8.72 13.95
C ILE A 314 -19.44 -8.19 12.56
N SER A 315 -20.68 -7.76 12.35
CA SER A 315 -21.16 -7.07 11.17
C SER A 315 -20.36 -5.79 10.89
N ILE A 316 -20.15 -5.49 9.62
CA ILE A 316 -19.58 -4.21 9.20
C ILE A 316 -20.46 -3.01 9.57
N PHE A 317 -21.73 -3.25 9.95
CA PHE A 317 -22.72 -2.25 10.35
C PHE A 317 -22.89 -2.10 11.87
N ASP A 318 -22.10 -2.82 12.67
CA ASP A 318 -22.07 -2.57 14.10
C ASP A 318 -21.65 -1.12 14.40
N GLU A 319 -22.30 -0.50 15.39
CA GLU A 319 -22.06 0.91 15.75
C GLU A 319 -20.59 1.19 16.07
N SER A 320 -19.91 0.26 16.75
CA SER A 320 -18.50 0.40 17.10
C SER A 320 -17.62 0.39 15.85
N ILE A 321 -17.94 -0.47 14.88
CA ILE A 321 -17.24 -0.59 13.61
C ILE A 321 -17.44 0.66 12.75
N ILE A 322 -18.67 1.16 12.65
CA ILE A 322 -18.98 2.41 11.93
C ILE A 322 -18.24 3.59 12.56
N ALA A 323 -18.33 3.76 13.88
CA ALA A 323 -17.66 4.85 14.60
C ALA A 323 -16.13 4.79 14.43
N GLY A 324 -15.58 3.58 14.39
CA GLY A 324 -14.16 3.31 14.17
C GLY A 324 -13.68 3.45 12.73
N THR A 325 -14.58 3.57 11.77
CA THR A 325 -14.22 3.54 10.35
C THR A 325 -13.81 4.92 9.84
N LYS A 326 -12.60 5.01 9.29
CA LYS A 326 -12.09 6.18 8.56
C LYS A 326 -11.91 5.84 7.08
N ILE A 327 -12.34 6.75 6.21
CA ILE A 327 -12.13 6.63 4.77
C ILE A 327 -10.69 7.01 4.44
N GLN A 328 -9.95 6.06 3.85
CA GLN A 328 -8.70 6.33 3.15
C GLN A 328 -8.98 6.39 1.65
N GLY A 329 -9.21 7.60 1.13
CA GLY A 329 -9.37 7.78 -0.31
C GLY A 329 -8.16 7.27 -1.08
N HIS A 330 -8.35 6.59 -2.21
CA HIS A 330 -7.23 6.24 -3.09
C HIS A 330 -6.60 7.51 -3.65
N TRP A 331 -5.28 7.51 -3.67
CA TRP A 331 -4.39 8.35 -4.48
C TRP A 331 -4.96 8.66 -5.89
N SER A 332 -4.78 9.90 -6.37
CA SER A 332 -5.29 10.42 -7.66
C SER A 332 -5.04 9.46 -8.82
N GLY A 333 -6.03 9.25 -9.69
CA GLY A 333 -5.95 8.31 -10.83
C GLY A 333 -6.44 6.89 -10.54
N ARG A 334 -7.12 6.64 -9.42
CA ARG A 334 -8.05 5.50 -9.26
C ARG A 334 -9.47 6.06 -9.24
N ASN A 335 -10.32 5.62 -10.17
CA ASN A 335 -11.75 5.94 -10.19
C ASN A 335 -12.41 4.98 -9.19
N SER A 336 -12.04 5.09 -7.92
CA SER A 336 -12.60 4.29 -6.84
C SER A 336 -12.67 5.13 -5.58
N ARG A 337 -13.72 4.92 -4.78
CA ARG A 337 -14.07 5.71 -3.58
C ARG A 337 -13.02 5.57 -2.47
N GLY A 338 -12.19 4.54 -2.49
CA GLY A 338 -11.14 4.36 -1.49
C GLY A 338 -11.10 2.97 -0.87
N THR A 339 -10.39 2.89 0.24
CA THR A 339 -10.50 1.81 1.22
C THR A 339 -10.83 2.42 2.58
N THR A 340 -11.46 1.66 3.46
CA THR A 340 -11.67 2.04 4.85
C THR A 340 -10.54 1.53 5.74
N GLN A 341 -10.33 2.17 6.88
CA GLN A 341 -9.40 1.76 7.91
C GLN A 341 -10.09 1.88 9.27
N LEU A 342 -9.89 0.89 10.15
CA LEU A 342 -10.41 0.93 11.52
C LEU A 342 -9.41 1.62 12.44
N THR A 343 -9.91 2.44 13.36
CA THR A 343 -9.11 3.05 14.41
C THR A 343 -8.81 2.07 15.54
N GLY A 344 -7.61 2.17 16.13
CA GLY A 344 -7.15 1.25 17.18
C GLY A 344 -8.01 1.19 18.44
N GLU A 345 -8.78 2.24 18.76
CA GLU A 345 -9.67 2.35 19.93
C GLU A 345 -10.87 1.41 19.87
N THR A 346 -11.46 1.23 18.68
CA THR A 346 -12.59 0.31 18.44
C THR A 346 -12.25 -1.14 18.79
N MET A 347 -11.00 -1.53 18.59
CA MET A 347 -10.59 -2.93 18.61
C MET A 347 -10.38 -3.50 20.02
N GLY A 348 -10.33 -2.69 21.07
CA GLY A 348 -10.20 -3.19 22.44
C GLY A 348 -11.52 -3.65 23.05
N TYR A 349 -12.60 -2.94 22.75
CA TYR A 349 -13.94 -3.20 23.30
C TYR A 349 -14.59 -4.46 22.72
N ILE A 350 -14.36 -4.73 21.44
CA ILE A 350 -14.97 -5.85 20.69
C ILE A 350 -14.60 -7.25 21.18
N PHE A 351 -13.52 -7.36 21.97
CA PHE A 351 -13.08 -8.62 22.58
C PHE A 351 -13.51 -8.75 24.06
N SER A 352 -14.25 -7.78 24.59
CA SER A 352 -14.76 -7.87 25.96
C SER A 352 -15.95 -8.83 26.04
N GLU A 353 -16.08 -9.57 27.14
CA GLU A 353 -17.25 -10.43 27.38
C GLU A 353 -18.57 -9.66 27.43
N SER A 354 -18.51 -8.37 27.75
CA SER A 354 -19.66 -7.46 27.76
C SER A 354 -20.04 -6.90 26.39
N PHE A 355 -19.28 -7.20 25.34
CA PHE A 355 -19.57 -6.69 24.01
C PHE A 355 -20.86 -7.30 23.48
N GLN A 356 -21.76 -6.44 23.00
CA GLN A 356 -22.95 -6.85 22.28
C GLN A 356 -23.02 -6.08 20.96
N GLU A 357 -23.12 -6.84 19.87
CA GLU A 357 -23.30 -6.30 18.54
C GLU A 357 -24.61 -5.50 18.48
N THR A 358 -24.52 -4.27 18.01
CA THR A 358 -25.67 -3.38 17.85
C THR A 358 -25.64 -2.73 16.48
N ILE A 359 -26.69 -2.93 15.68
CA ILE A 359 -26.84 -2.32 14.36
C ILE A 359 -27.94 -1.26 14.42
N ASP A 360 -27.56 0.00 14.53
CA ASP A 360 -28.48 1.11 14.24
C ASP A 360 -28.63 1.23 12.73
N VAL A 361 -29.77 0.76 12.22
CA VAL A 361 -30.12 0.81 10.78
C VAL A 361 -30.07 2.24 10.26
N GLY A 362 -30.57 3.22 11.01
CA GLY A 362 -30.60 4.63 10.60
C GLY A 362 -29.20 5.22 10.48
N ASN A 363 -28.34 4.98 11.47
CA ASN A 363 -26.94 5.41 11.44
C ASN A 363 -26.15 4.70 10.33
N SER A 364 -26.36 3.39 10.17
CA SER A 364 -25.73 2.57 9.13
C SER A 364 -26.11 3.02 7.72
N THR A 365 -27.39 3.32 7.47
CA THR A 365 -27.85 3.87 6.19
C THR A 365 -27.23 5.25 5.93
N LYS A 366 -27.10 6.11 6.94
CA LYS A 366 -26.40 7.41 6.80
C LYS A 366 -24.93 7.22 6.46
N PHE A 367 -24.26 6.27 7.12
CA PHE A 367 -22.86 5.93 6.86
C PHE A 367 -22.67 5.46 5.40
N LEU A 368 -23.53 4.56 4.90
CA LEU A 368 -23.50 4.12 3.50
C LEU A 368 -23.71 5.28 2.51
N ARG A 369 -24.65 6.19 2.78
CA ARG A 369 -24.83 7.39 1.94
C ARG A 369 -23.55 8.23 1.89
N GLY A 370 -22.93 8.47 3.05
CA GLY A 370 -21.65 9.17 3.14
C GLY A 370 -20.54 8.47 2.34
N LEU A 371 -20.45 7.14 2.39
CA LEU A 371 -19.50 6.38 1.57
C LEU A 371 -19.77 6.55 0.07
N MET A 372 -21.04 6.50 -0.35
CA MET A 372 -21.41 6.62 -1.77
C MET A 372 -21.14 8.02 -2.34
N GLU A 373 -21.43 9.05 -1.53
CA GLU A 373 -21.24 10.47 -1.84
C GLU A 373 -19.77 10.91 -1.76
N SER A 374 -18.94 10.18 -1.00
CA SER A 374 -17.49 10.43 -0.92
C SER A 374 -16.86 10.36 -2.31
N SER A 375 -16.72 11.53 -2.92
CA SER A 375 -16.12 11.76 -4.22
C SER A 375 -14.80 12.46 -3.94
N ASN A 376 -13.70 11.90 -4.45
CA ASN A 376 -12.39 12.58 -4.41
C ASN A 376 -12.44 13.85 -5.26
#